data_AF-A0A401GYT1-F1
#
_entry.id   AF-A0A401GYT1-F1
#
_cell.length_a   1.000
_cell.length_b   1.000
_cell.length_c   1.000
_cell.angle_alpha   90.00
_cell.angle_beta   90.00
_cell.angle_gamma   90.00
#
_symmetry.space_group_name_H-M   'P 1'
#
loop_
_entity.id
_entity.type
_entity.pdbx_description
1 polymer ?
#
loop_
_entity_poly.entity_id
_entity_poly.type
_entity_poly.pdbx_seq_one_letter_code
_entity_poly.pdbx_strand_id
1 'polypeptide(L)'
;MPPYPDELLPTSQRTLDQFVNRAKAILADEDDEYRVWNFVTFMLAGREHVNHLEWRVFVNARQGFAAPPSDEYTIRRDYDSLLGISRSLPYISQLAVFPIPSFRETLTTSVHMAVKIQTTEGQRSVQLHKIPNILFGKLANRSQTRLFFPRLYVSGGLGRVPQPALKNLYNKVIRPTINEILPANVSHWPVSYEQAFSQAQDRQGQLHHHSVDVPGHYIQEFGREVIRRCDQDRDLKGAFFVHECRGTKDATVHNGTFEFDREESLNDLLRDYDTENMELGEWYVDVALEVHCPGHVLQWLEDGHRNVLEELFPNSSVARIDQMARSRALQVDQVAQLTDLAGFRMECPTMGRADSIIYAQIYTTDKSPTYQLHRGAFSAKSARDLYPAKIDRLRADYTKLGEVFGKCSGYGEHEAQDGNVRAEVRVRATRVLEVLHTFEDDFIQSNVIAYDDSTWW
;
A
#
# COMPACT_ATOMS: atom_id res chain seq x y z
N MET A 1 37.63 23.43 13.34
CA MET A 1 37.08 22.12 12.96
C MET A 1 35.57 22.27 12.97
N PRO A 2 34.82 21.73 12.00
CA PRO A 2 33.37 21.66 12.15
C PRO A 2 33.09 20.82 13.41
N PRO A 3 32.19 21.25 14.30
CA PRO A 3 32.00 20.56 15.57
C PRO A 3 31.44 19.15 15.33
N TYR A 4 31.94 18.19 16.09
CA TYR A 4 31.53 16.79 15.96
C TYR A 4 30.04 16.63 16.30
N PRO A 5 29.31 15.72 15.62
CA PRO A 5 27.89 15.48 15.92
C PRO A 5 27.66 15.02 17.36
N ASP A 6 28.67 14.39 17.99
CA ASP A 6 28.62 13.83 19.35
C ASP A 6 29.15 14.80 20.42
N GLU A 7 29.34 16.07 20.09
CA GLU A 7 29.81 17.07 21.05
C GLU A 7 28.78 17.27 22.17
N LEU A 8 29.26 17.23 23.41
CA LEU A 8 28.47 17.47 24.61
C LEU A 8 28.17 18.96 24.74
N LEU A 9 26.95 19.34 24.37
CA LEU A 9 26.44 20.71 24.49
C LEU A 9 25.36 20.78 25.58
N PRO A 10 25.14 21.96 26.20
CA PRO A 10 23.93 22.18 26.98
C PRO A 10 22.69 21.95 26.10
N THR A 11 21.65 21.36 26.69
CA THR A 11 20.45 20.93 25.96
C THR A 11 19.28 21.87 26.23
N SER A 12 18.50 22.12 25.19
CA SER A 12 17.24 22.85 25.25
C SER A 12 16.16 21.99 24.59
N GLN A 13 14.95 22.02 25.16
CA GLN A 13 13.79 21.36 24.59
C GLN A 13 12.83 22.41 24.06
N ARG A 14 12.24 22.15 22.88
CA ARG A 14 11.22 22.99 22.27
C ARG A 14 10.01 22.13 21.87
N THR A 15 8.82 22.72 21.89
CA THR A 15 7.67 22.16 21.18
C THR A 15 7.90 22.25 19.67
N LEU A 16 7.13 21.52 18.86
CA LEU A 16 7.20 21.62 17.40
C LEU A 16 6.94 23.07 16.92
N ASP A 17 5.91 23.72 17.45
CA ASP A 17 5.59 25.13 17.15
C ASP A 17 6.76 26.07 17.51
N GLN A 18 7.33 25.94 18.71
CA GLN A 18 8.48 26.74 19.13
C GLN A 18 9.71 26.52 18.24
N PHE A 19 9.91 25.29 17.75
CA PHE A 19 10.98 24.95 16.83
C PHE A 19 10.77 25.60 15.46
N VAL A 20 9.57 25.48 14.88
CA VAL A 20 9.19 26.09 13.60
C VAL A 20 9.27 27.61 13.66
N ASN A 21 8.71 28.23 14.69
CA ASN A 21 8.74 29.69 14.87
C ASN A 21 10.17 30.20 15.04
N ARG A 22 11.03 29.46 15.75
CA ARG A 22 12.44 29.84 15.86
C ARG A 22 13.16 29.73 14.52
N ALA A 23 12.91 28.68 13.75
CA ALA A 23 13.51 28.52 12.42
C ALA A 23 13.10 29.66 11.47
N LYS A 24 11.81 30.04 11.47
CA LYS A 24 11.28 31.19 10.73
C LYS A 24 11.97 32.50 11.17
N ALA A 25 12.10 32.71 12.48
CA ALA A 25 12.76 33.90 13.03
C ALA A 25 14.24 34.00 12.62
N ILE A 26 14.98 32.88 12.61
CA ILE A 26 16.37 32.86 12.15
C ILE A 26 16.45 33.30 10.68
N LEU A 27 15.60 32.77 9.80
CA LEU A 27 15.61 33.15 8.38
C LEU A 27 15.19 34.61 8.13
N ALA A 28 14.28 35.13 8.95
CA ALA A 28 13.73 36.48 8.82
C ALA A 28 14.67 37.58 9.34
N ASP A 29 15.71 37.23 10.11
CA ASP A 29 16.69 38.17 10.63
C ASP A 29 17.59 38.70 9.50
N GLU A 30 17.22 39.83 8.89
CA GLU A 30 17.97 40.42 7.78
C GLU A 30 19.31 41.02 8.19
N ASP A 31 19.51 41.26 9.49
CA ASP A 31 20.75 41.83 10.04
C ASP A 31 21.83 40.75 10.27
N ASP A 32 21.46 39.46 10.29
CA ASP A 32 22.40 38.34 10.39
C ASP A 32 22.84 37.82 9.02
N GLU A 33 24.06 38.16 8.60
CA GLU A 33 24.67 37.67 7.35
C GLU A 33 24.77 36.12 7.30
N TYR A 34 24.74 35.44 8.45
CA TYR A 34 24.81 33.99 8.56
C TYR A 34 23.43 33.32 8.71
N ARG A 35 22.32 34.06 8.60
CA ARG A 35 20.95 33.54 8.81
C ARG A 35 20.64 32.22 8.11
N VAL A 36 21.06 32.05 6.85
CA VAL A 36 20.83 30.80 6.09
C VAL A 36 21.64 29.65 6.65
N TRP A 37 22.90 29.90 7.01
CA TRP A 37 23.77 28.90 7.64
C TRP A 37 23.22 28.50 9.02
N ASN A 38 22.78 29.49 9.81
CA ASN A 38 22.19 29.29 11.13
C ASN A 38 20.88 28.50 11.04
N PHE A 39 20.03 28.81 10.05
CA PHE A 39 18.81 28.07 9.78
C PHE A 39 19.10 26.60 9.43
N VAL A 40 20.03 26.34 8.50
CA VAL A 40 20.40 24.97 8.12
C VAL A 40 20.98 24.20 9.31
N THR A 41 21.84 24.85 10.09
CA THR A 41 22.44 24.27 11.31
C THR A 41 21.37 23.94 12.36
N PHE A 42 20.41 24.85 12.56
CA PHE A 42 19.28 24.63 13.46
C PHE A 42 18.38 23.48 12.99
N MET A 43 17.94 23.51 11.73
CA MET A 43 16.98 22.54 11.18
C MET A 43 17.56 21.13 11.02
N LEU A 44 18.80 21.01 10.55
CA LEU A 44 19.38 19.69 10.20
C LEU A 44 20.26 19.10 11.31
N ALA A 45 20.80 19.93 12.21
CA ALA A 45 21.67 19.45 13.29
C ALA A 45 21.11 19.71 14.70
N GLY A 46 19.99 20.43 14.81
CA GLY A 46 19.40 20.82 16.09
C GLY A 46 20.38 21.67 16.91
N ARG A 47 21.08 22.62 16.29
CA ARG A 47 22.10 23.44 16.98
C ARG A 47 21.77 24.92 16.89
N GLU A 48 21.94 25.63 18.00
CA GLU A 48 21.63 27.05 18.09
C GLU A 48 22.69 27.78 18.92
N HIS A 49 23.12 28.96 18.46
CA HIS A 49 23.97 29.85 19.27
C HIS A 49 23.10 30.85 20.03
N VAL A 50 23.16 30.80 21.36
CA VAL A 50 22.43 31.69 22.27
C VAL A 50 23.40 32.21 23.33
N ASN A 51 23.52 33.53 23.48
CA ASN A 51 24.37 34.17 24.49
C ASN A 51 25.83 33.68 24.48
N HIS A 52 26.44 33.57 23.29
CA HIS A 52 27.81 33.05 23.07
C HIS A 52 28.04 31.59 23.46
N LEU A 53 26.98 30.83 23.71
CA LEU A 53 27.01 29.39 23.95
C LEU A 53 26.25 28.66 22.86
N GLU A 54 26.76 27.51 22.45
CA GLU A 54 26.06 26.63 21.53
C GLU A 54 25.22 25.62 22.29
N TRP A 55 23.98 25.45 21.87
CA TRP A 55 22.99 24.57 22.47
C TRP A 55 22.60 23.46 21.51
N ARG A 56 22.36 22.27 22.07
CA ARG A 56 21.61 21.22 21.39
C ARG A 56 20.13 21.45 21.61
N VAL A 57 19.36 21.43 20.54
CA VAL A 57 17.91 21.59 20.52
C VAL A 57 17.28 20.23 20.27
N PHE A 58 16.41 19.82 21.18
CA PHE A 58 15.56 18.64 21.03
C PHE A 58 14.12 19.10 20.82
N VAL A 59 13.44 18.48 19.86
CA VAL A 59 12.02 18.69 19.64
C VAL A 59 11.26 17.62 20.42
N ASN A 60 10.37 18.06 21.31
CA ASN A 60 9.36 17.19 21.88
C ASN A 60 8.09 17.37 21.04
N ALA A 61 7.76 16.37 20.23
CA ALA A 61 6.65 16.50 19.28
C ALA A 61 5.29 16.54 20.00
N ARG A 62 5.20 16.01 21.23
CA ARG A 62 3.95 15.92 22.00
C ARG A 62 3.66 17.16 22.82
N GLN A 63 4.70 17.86 23.26
CA GLN A 63 4.55 19.00 24.15
C GLN A 63 3.81 20.14 23.46
N GLY A 64 2.75 20.64 24.09
CA GLY A 64 1.95 21.75 23.57
C GLY A 64 0.84 21.34 22.61
N PHE A 65 0.67 20.05 22.34
CA PHE A 65 -0.38 19.48 21.51
C PHE A 65 -1.21 18.47 22.29
N ALA A 66 -2.42 18.21 21.84
CA ALA A 66 -3.38 17.31 22.49
C ALA A 66 -3.99 16.36 21.45
N ALA A 67 -4.71 15.35 21.93
CA ALA A 67 -5.59 14.56 21.07
C ALA A 67 -6.74 15.44 20.52
N PRO A 68 -7.32 15.08 19.36
CA PRO A 68 -8.45 15.83 18.82
C PRO A 68 -9.67 15.74 19.76
N PRO A 69 -10.44 16.80 19.98
CA PRO A 69 -11.66 16.75 20.79
C PRO A 69 -12.67 15.75 20.23
N SER A 70 -13.35 15.00 21.11
CA SER A 70 -14.33 13.96 20.73
C SER A 70 -15.46 14.45 19.83
N ASP A 71 -15.85 15.71 19.96
CA ASP A 71 -16.93 16.34 19.18
C ASP A 71 -16.45 17.01 17.88
N GLU A 72 -15.13 16.99 17.61
CA GLU A 72 -14.53 17.67 16.45
C GLU A 72 -13.98 16.70 15.39
N TYR A 73 -13.89 15.39 15.67
CA TYR A 73 -13.48 14.40 14.67
C TYR A 73 -14.62 13.52 14.14
N THR A 74 -14.39 12.92 12.98
CA THR A 74 -15.24 11.90 12.40
C THR A 74 -14.46 10.62 12.14
N ILE A 75 -15.12 9.48 12.28
CA ILE A 75 -14.56 8.16 11.95
C ILE A 75 -15.33 7.59 10.76
N ARG A 76 -14.59 7.15 9.75
CA ARG A 76 -15.14 6.48 8.56
C ARG A 76 -14.53 5.11 8.41
N ARG A 77 -15.32 4.18 7.87
CA ARG A 77 -14.89 2.83 7.53
C ARG A 77 -14.96 2.62 6.02
N ASP A 78 -14.04 1.86 5.46
CA ASP A 78 -14.08 1.45 4.05
C ASP A 78 -13.49 0.06 3.82
N TYR A 79 -13.81 -0.49 2.64
CA TYR A 79 -13.14 -1.67 2.08
C TYR A 79 -12.20 -1.23 0.96
N ASP A 80 -10.89 -1.21 1.24
CA ASP A 80 -9.89 -0.62 0.32
C ASP A 80 -9.53 -1.56 -0.83
N SER A 81 -9.50 -2.87 -0.56
CA SER A 81 -9.15 -3.86 -1.57
C SER A 81 -9.70 -5.25 -1.27
N LEU A 82 -9.84 -6.07 -2.32
CA LEU A 82 -10.25 -7.47 -2.25
C LEU A 82 -9.21 -8.33 -2.96
N LEU A 83 -8.71 -9.37 -2.29
CA LEU A 83 -7.77 -10.33 -2.84
C LEU A 83 -8.28 -11.76 -2.67
N GLY A 84 -8.25 -12.53 -3.75
CA GLY A 84 -8.69 -13.94 -3.75
C GLY A 84 -7.69 -14.85 -4.41
N ILE A 85 -7.54 -16.06 -3.89
CA ILE A 85 -6.80 -17.14 -4.55
C ILE A 85 -7.79 -18.23 -4.93
N SER A 86 -7.77 -18.68 -6.19
CA SER A 86 -8.66 -19.77 -6.60
C SER A 86 -8.11 -20.55 -7.81
N ARG A 87 -8.77 -21.66 -8.13
CA ARG A 87 -8.59 -22.39 -9.42
C ARG A 87 -9.78 -22.20 -10.35
N SER A 88 -10.58 -21.16 -10.13
CA SER A 88 -11.76 -20.80 -10.92
C SER A 88 -11.71 -19.30 -11.28
N LEU A 89 -12.68 -18.86 -12.08
CA LEU A 89 -12.91 -17.45 -12.34
C LEU A 89 -14.30 -17.11 -11.80
N PRO A 90 -14.44 -16.68 -10.54
CA PRO A 90 -15.74 -16.48 -9.89
C PRO A 90 -16.31 -15.11 -10.25
N TYR A 91 -16.57 -14.90 -11.53
CA TYR A 91 -17.07 -13.64 -12.07
C TYR A 91 -18.45 -13.85 -12.70
N ILE A 92 -19.30 -12.83 -12.59
CA ILE A 92 -20.58 -12.75 -13.32
C ILE A 92 -20.41 -11.85 -14.55
N SER A 93 -19.52 -10.86 -14.46
CA SER A 93 -19.21 -9.90 -15.52
C SER A 93 -18.17 -10.44 -16.52
N GLN A 94 -18.10 -9.81 -17.69
CA GLN A 94 -17.14 -10.19 -18.74
C GLN A 94 -15.68 -9.95 -18.32
N LEU A 95 -14.76 -10.83 -18.76
CA LEU A 95 -13.33 -10.70 -18.50
C LEU A 95 -12.59 -10.38 -19.80
N ALA A 96 -11.85 -9.27 -19.81
CA ALA A 96 -10.93 -8.94 -20.89
C ALA A 96 -9.65 -9.75 -20.73
N VAL A 97 -9.46 -10.79 -21.53
CA VAL A 97 -8.31 -11.71 -21.47
C VAL A 97 -7.22 -11.23 -22.43
N PHE A 98 -5.95 -11.29 -22.01
CA PHE A 98 -4.81 -10.82 -22.82
C PHE A 98 -4.07 -12.00 -23.48
N PRO A 99 -4.13 -12.17 -24.82
CA PRO A 99 -3.31 -13.12 -25.55
C PRO A 99 -1.81 -12.96 -25.28
N ILE A 100 -1.34 -11.71 -25.23
CA ILE A 100 0.02 -11.33 -24.86
C ILE A 100 -0.04 -10.48 -23.59
N PRO A 101 0.36 -11.03 -22.42
CA PRO A 101 0.21 -10.34 -21.16
C PRO A 101 1.16 -9.15 -21.04
N SER A 102 0.76 -8.12 -20.28
CA SER A 102 1.66 -7.03 -19.91
C SER A 102 2.64 -7.46 -18.83
N PHE A 103 3.93 -7.50 -19.17
CA PHE A 103 4.99 -7.83 -18.20
C PHE A 103 5.18 -6.74 -17.14
N ARG A 104 4.69 -5.52 -17.39
CA ARG A 104 4.71 -4.43 -16.40
C ARG A 104 3.72 -4.68 -15.26
N GLU A 105 2.71 -5.52 -15.49
CA GLU A 105 1.64 -5.82 -14.54
C GLU A 105 1.85 -7.15 -13.81
N THR A 106 2.96 -7.84 -14.08
CA THR A 106 3.44 -8.97 -13.27
C THR A 106 3.62 -8.54 -11.82
N LEU A 107 3.13 -9.36 -10.89
CA LEU A 107 3.33 -9.13 -9.48
C LEU A 107 4.79 -9.33 -9.11
N THR A 108 5.47 -8.24 -8.75
CA THR A 108 6.91 -8.23 -8.39
C THR A 108 7.16 -7.82 -6.95
N THR A 109 6.17 -7.26 -6.27
CA THR A 109 6.23 -6.80 -4.88
C THR A 109 5.30 -7.62 -3.99
N SER A 110 5.62 -7.71 -2.71
CA SER A 110 4.79 -8.43 -1.76
C SER A 110 3.37 -7.85 -1.68
N VAL A 111 2.40 -8.75 -1.62
CA VAL A 111 1.03 -8.47 -1.20
C VAL A 111 0.75 -9.19 0.11
N HIS A 112 1.78 -9.47 0.92
CA HIS A 112 1.65 -10.07 2.25
C HIS A 112 0.88 -11.41 2.28
N MET A 113 0.90 -12.16 1.17
CA MET A 113 0.22 -13.44 1.01
C MET A 113 1.17 -14.50 0.48
N ALA A 114 1.11 -15.68 1.09
CA ALA A 114 1.90 -16.84 0.72
C ALA A 114 1.01 -18.05 0.51
N VAL A 115 1.36 -18.86 -0.49
CA VAL A 115 0.66 -20.11 -0.83
C VAL A 115 1.60 -21.30 -0.67
N LYS A 116 1.04 -22.46 -0.36
CA LYS A 116 1.81 -23.70 -0.35
C LYS A 116 1.91 -24.24 -1.77
N ILE A 117 3.13 -24.35 -2.30
CA ILE A 117 3.40 -24.96 -3.60
C ILE A 117 4.23 -26.24 -3.45
N GLN A 118 4.07 -27.15 -4.40
CA GLN A 118 4.93 -28.33 -4.51
C GLN A 118 6.17 -27.99 -5.32
N THR A 119 7.35 -28.12 -4.71
CA THR A 119 8.65 -28.01 -5.39
C THR A 119 9.31 -29.38 -5.52
N THR A 120 10.47 -29.45 -6.16
CA THR A 120 11.33 -30.63 -6.21
C THR A 120 11.83 -31.06 -4.82
N GLU A 121 11.91 -30.12 -3.88
CA GLU A 121 12.40 -30.33 -2.51
C GLU A 121 11.25 -30.56 -1.50
N GLY A 122 10.00 -30.69 -1.97
CA GLY A 122 8.82 -30.88 -1.14
C GLY A 122 7.84 -29.69 -1.17
N GLN A 123 6.88 -29.68 -0.25
CA GLN A 123 5.91 -28.59 -0.15
C GLN A 123 6.53 -27.39 0.57
N ARG A 124 6.36 -26.18 0.02
CA ARG A 124 6.89 -24.93 0.58
C ARG A 124 5.87 -23.82 0.56
N SER A 125 5.84 -23.01 1.61
CA SER A 125 5.09 -21.74 1.61
C SER A 125 5.92 -20.67 0.91
N VAL A 126 5.37 -20.07 -0.14
CA VAL A 126 6.06 -19.10 -0.99
C VAL A 126 5.17 -17.87 -1.18
N GLN A 127 5.76 -16.69 -0.96
CA GLN A 127 5.11 -15.40 -1.21
C GLN A 127 4.72 -15.27 -2.69
N LEU A 128 3.50 -14.78 -2.97
CA LEU A 128 2.94 -14.75 -4.33
C LEU A 128 3.89 -14.11 -5.34
N HIS A 129 4.44 -12.92 -5.04
CA HIS A 129 5.34 -12.18 -5.94
C HIS A 129 6.64 -12.92 -6.34
N LYS A 130 6.98 -14.01 -5.66
CA LYS A 130 8.14 -14.86 -6.00
C LYS A 130 7.78 -15.99 -6.96
N ILE A 131 6.49 -16.30 -7.12
CA ILE A 131 5.99 -17.33 -8.02
C ILE A 131 5.79 -16.69 -9.42
N PRO A 132 6.29 -17.33 -10.50
CA PRO A 132 6.09 -16.82 -11.84
C PRO A 132 4.62 -16.60 -12.17
N ASN A 133 4.30 -15.41 -12.67
CA ASN A 133 2.93 -15.01 -12.95
C ASN A 133 2.83 -14.04 -14.13
N ILE A 134 1.63 -13.97 -14.70
CA ILE A 134 1.26 -13.00 -15.74
C ILE A 134 -0.07 -12.35 -15.40
N LEU A 135 -0.28 -11.13 -15.91
CA LEU A 135 -1.63 -10.61 -16.05
C LEU A 135 -2.40 -11.50 -17.03
N PHE A 136 -3.46 -12.15 -16.55
CA PHE A 136 -4.30 -13.02 -17.37
C PHE A 136 -5.48 -12.26 -17.96
N GLY A 137 -6.15 -11.47 -17.14
CA GLY A 137 -7.30 -10.67 -17.58
C GLY A 137 -7.64 -9.53 -16.64
N LYS A 138 -8.48 -8.63 -17.10
CA LYS A 138 -9.03 -7.52 -16.32
C LYS A 138 -10.55 -7.56 -16.35
N LEU A 139 -11.14 -7.22 -15.22
CA LEU A 139 -12.58 -7.12 -15.01
C LEU A 139 -12.88 -5.66 -14.72
N ALA A 140 -13.65 -5.03 -15.61
CA ALA A 140 -13.88 -3.59 -15.59
C ALA A 140 -12.56 -2.79 -15.42
N ASN A 141 -12.62 -1.63 -14.76
CA ASN A 141 -11.45 -0.74 -14.61
C ASN A 141 -10.62 -1.01 -13.34
N ARG A 142 -11.10 -1.80 -12.38
CA ARG A 142 -10.52 -1.88 -11.02
C ARG A 142 -9.99 -3.26 -10.62
N SER A 143 -10.40 -4.32 -11.32
CA SER A 143 -10.04 -5.68 -10.98
C SER A 143 -9.10 -6.30 -12.01
N GLN A 144 -8.05 -6.96 -11.52
CA GLN A 144 -7.11 -7.72 -12.33
C GLN A 144 -7.00 -9.15 -11.83
N THR A 145 -6.93 -10.08 -12.79
CA THR A 145 -6.66 -11.49 -12.52
C THR A 145 -5.29 -11.83 -13.06
N ARG A 146 -4.45 -12.42 -12.20
CA ARG A 146 -3.15 -12.97 -12.58
C ARG A 146 -3.19 -14.48 -12.54
N LEU A 147 -2.51 -15.12 -13.49
CA LEU A 147 -2.31 -16.57 -13.50
C LEU A 147 -0.89 -16.88 -13.03
N PHE A 148 -0.79 -17.72 -12.01
CA PHE A 148 0.45 -18.12 -11.36
C PHE A 148 0.87 -19.54 -11.76
N PHE A 149 2.17 -19.79 -11.86
CA PHE A 149 2.75 -21.04 -12.35
C PHE A 149 3.75 -21.65 -11.35
N PRO A 150 3.28 -22.44 -10.37
CA PRO A 150 4.13 -23.04 -9.34
C PRO A 150 5.30 -23.88 -9.87
N ARG A 151 5.13 -24.59 -10.98
CA ARG A 151 6.16 -25.47 -11.56
C ARG A 151 7.34 -24.71 -12.16
N LEU A 152 7.17 -23.42 -12.44
CA LEU A 152 8.22 -22.53 -12.91
C LEU A 152 8.98 -21.87 -11.76
N TYR A 153 8.55 -22.05 -10.52
CA TYR A 153 9.21 -21.45 -9.36
C TYR A 153 10.62 -22.00 -9.17
N VAL A 154 11.58 -21.08 -9.03
CA VAL A 154 12.96 -21.37 -8.66
C VAL A 154 13.32 -20.49 -7.46
N SER A 155 13.89 -21.08 -6.42
CA SER A 155 14.33 -20.33 -5.24
C SER A 155 15.33 -19.23 -5.62
N GLY A 156 15.08 -17.99 -5.20
CA GLY A 156 15.90 -16.82 -5.56
C GLY A 156 15.70 -16.31 -7.01
N GLY A 157 14.80 -16.90 -7.79
CA GLY A 157 14.49 -16.47 -9.14
C GLY A 157 13.68 -15.18 -9.23
N LEU A 158 13.67 -14.53 -10.40
CA LEU A 158 12.99 -13.26 -10.67
C LEU A 158 11.47 -13.36 -10.88
N GLY A 159 10.85 -14.52 -10.63
CA GLY A 159 9.40 -14.70 -10.82
C GLY A 159 8.90 -14.45 -12.26
N ARG A 160 9.74 -14.68 -13.27
CA ARG A 160 9.38 -14.43 -14.69
C ARG A 160 8.93 -15.72 -15.37
N VAL A 161 7.93 -15.61 -16.24
CA VAL A 161 7.48 -16.72 -17.08
C VAL A 161 8.31 -16.77 -18.37
N PRO A 162 8.99 -17.89 -18.68
CA PRO A 162 9.77 -18.02 -19.91
C PRO A 162 8.91 -17.97 -21.18
N GLN A 163 9.48 -17.44 -22.26
CA GLN A 163 8.82 -17.38 -23.58
C GLN A 163 8.25 -18.74 -24.07
N PRO A 164 8.96 -19.89 -23.93
CA PRO A 164 8.38 -21.18 -24.29
C PRO A 164 7.10 -21.55 -23.50
N ALA A 165 7.03 -21.17 -22.22
CA ALA A 165 5.86 -21.41 -21.39
C ALA A 165 4.68 -20.51 -21.80
N LEU A 166 4.93 -19.24 -22.15
CA LEU A 166 3.90 -18.34 -22.72
C LEU A 166 3.35 -18.87 -24.04
N LYS A 167 4.23 -19.36 -24.91
CA LYS A 167 3.83 -20.02 -26.16
C LYS A 167 2.94 -21.23 -25.91
N ASN A 168 3.30 -22.10 -24.96
CA ASN A 168 2.49 -23.26 -24.59
C ASN A 168 1.15 -22.84 -23.99
N LEU A 169 1.14 -21.84 -23.10
CA LEU A 169 -0.08 -21.30 -22.51
C LEU A 169 -1.04 -20.82 -23.60
N TYR A 170 -0.57 -20.04 -24.58
CA TYR A 170 -1.47 -19.57 -25.63
C TYR A 170 -1.91 -20.69 -26.57
N ASN A 171 -0.96 -21.42 -27.17
CA ASN A 171 -1.23 -22.37 -28.24
C ASN A 171 -1.89 -23.67 -27.78
N LYS A 172 -1.63 -24.12 -26.54
CA LYS A 172 -2.14 -25.40 -26.02
C LYS A 172 -3.27 -25.24 -25.00
N VAL A 173 -3.32 -24.10 -24.31
CA VAL A 173 -4.32 -23.83 -23.27
C VAL A 173 -5.36 -22.83 -23.78
N ILE A 174 -5.04 -21.53 -23.83
CA ILE A 174 -6.02 -20.46 -24.04
C ILE A 174 -6.78 -20.62 -25.36
N ARG A 175 -6.07 -20.69 -26.49
CA ARG A 175 -6.72 -20.72 -27.80
C ARG A 175 -7.56 -22.00 -28.00
N PRO A 176 -7.07 -23.20 -27.68
CA PRO A 176 -7.90 -24.40 -27.70
C PRO A 176 -9.12 -24.33 -26.76
N THR A 177 -8.99 -23.73 -25.58
CA THR A 177 -10.13 -23.51 -24.68
C THR A 177 -11.21 -22.63 -25.33
N ILE A 178 -10.81 -21.53 -25.97
CA ILE A 178 -11.75 -20.66 -26.71
C ILE A 178 -12.42 -21.41 -27.85
N ASN A 179 -11.67 -22.22 -28.60
CA ASN A 179 -12.23 -23.00 -29.71
C ASN A 179 -13.28 -24.03 -29.24
N GLU A 180 -13.15 -24.53 -28.01
CA GLU A 180 -14.07 -25.49 -27.42
C GLU A 180 -15.33 -24.82 -26.86
N ILE A 181 -15.17 -23.72 -26.12
CA ILE A 181 -16.27 -23.09 -25.38
C ILE A 181 -16.98 -22.01 -26.21
N LEU A 182 -16.22 -21.30 -27.06
CA LEU A 182 -16.68 -20.17 -27.87
C LEU A 182 -16.23 -20.33 -29.33
N PRO A 183 -16.64 -21.41 -30.02
CA PRO A 183 -16.17 -21.71 -31.38
C PRO A 183 -16.48 -20.58 -32.37
N ALA A 184 -17.60 -19.88 -32.21
CA ALA A 184 -17.98 -18.74 -33.05
C ALA A 184 -17.02 -17.54 -32.87
N ASN A 185 -16.42 -17.37 -31.68
CA ASN A 185 -15.60 -16.21 -31.35
C ASN A 185 -14.11 -16.48 -31.62
N VAL A 186 -13.70 -17.72 -31.92
CA VAL A 186 -12.28 -18.08 -32.13
C VAL A 186 -11.63 -17.27 -33.28
N SER A 187 -12.42 -16.78 -34.22
CA SER A 187 -11.98 -15.92 -35.32
C SER A 187 -11.45 -14.56 -34.86
N HIS A 188 -11.87 -14.09 -33.68
CA HIS A 188 -11.37 -12.85 -33.06
C HIS A 188 -10.05 -13.06 -32.29
N TRP A 189 -9.62 -14.31 -32.11
CA TRP A 189 -8.39 -14.64 -31.41
C TRP A 189 -7.25 -14.92 -32.39
N PRO A 190 -6.02 -14.44 -32.11
CA PRO A 190 -4.86 -14.78 -32.95
C PRO A 190 -4.69 -16.29 -33.16
N VAL A 191 -4.26 -16.71 -34.34
CA VAL A 191 -4.13 -18.14 -34.68
C VAL A 191 -3.01 -18.85 -33.93
N SER A 192 -2.00 -18.09 -33.47
CA SER A 192 -0.89 -18.59 -32.68
C SER A 192 -0.28 -17.51 -31.79
N TYR A 193 0.55 -17.93 -30.84
CA TYR A 193 1.33 -17.05 -29.99
C TYR A 193 2.23 -16.10 -30.80
N GLU A 194 2.88 -16.62 -31.84
CA GLU A 194 3.75 -15.84 -32.72
C GLU A 194 2.98 -14.74 -33.43
N GLN A 195 1.76 -15.03 -33.91
CA GLN A 195 0.90 -14.04 -34.52
C GLN A 195 0.44 -13.00 -33.50
N ALA A 196 0.00 -13.44 -32.32
CA ALA A 196 -0.40 -12.54 -31.24
C ALA A 196 0.73 -11.58 -30.84
N PHE A 197 1.96 -12.12 -30.73
CA PHE A 197 3.15 -11.34 -30.41
C PHE A 197 3.48 -10.33 -31.52
N SER A 198 3.41 -10.75 -32.78
CA SER A 198 3.62 -9.86 -33.92
C SER A 198 2.58 -8.75 -34.02
N GLN A 199 1.32 -9.03 -33.67
CA GLN A 199 0.24 -8.02 -33.66
C GLN A 199 0.39 -7.02 -32.52
N ALA A 200 0.94 -7.47 -31.38
CA ALA A 200 1.20 -6.60 -30.25
C ALA A 200 2.39 -5.66 -30.48
N GLN A 201 3.30 -5.97 -31.41
CA GLN A 201 4.53 -5.21 -31.59
C GLN A 201 4.39 -4.08 -32.62
N ASP A 202 4.78 -2.85 -32.25
CA ASP A 202 4.84 -1.73 -33.19
C ASP A 202 6.18 -1.68 -33.98
N ARG A 203 6.30 -0.69 -34.87
CA ARG A 203 7.50 -0.48 -35.71
C ARG A 203 8.79 -0.23 -34.90
N GLN A 204 8.67 0.23 -33.65
CA GLN A 204 9.80 0.49 -32.76
C GLN A 204 10.09 -0.69 -31.82
N GLY A 205 9.30 -1.77 -31.94
CA GLY A 205 9.42 -2.95 -31.12
C GLY A 205 8.71 -2.84 -29.77
N GLN A 206 7.93 -1.78 -29.52
CA GLN A 206 7.13 -1.64 -28.29
C GLN A 206 5.90 -2.54 -28.36
N LEU A 207 5.54 -3.11 -27.21
CA LEU A 207 4.37 -3.97 -27.08
C LEU A 207 3.12 -3.14 -26.70
N HIS A 208 2.07 -3.31 -27.48
CA HIS A 208 0.72 -2.82 -27.28
C HIS A 208 -0.17 -4.03 -26.97
N HIS A 209 -0.72 -4.07 -25.76
CA HIS A 209 -1.43 -5.24 -25.26
C HIS A 209 -2.92 -5.14 -25.62
N HIS A 210 -3.35 -5.91 -26.61
CA HIS A 210 -4.76 -6.10 -26.95
C HIS A 210 -5.37 -7.18 -26.05
N SER A 211 -6.65 -6.99 -25.69
CA SER A 211 -7.47 -7.97 -24.97
C SER A 211 -8.67 -8.40 -25.80
N VAL A 212 -9.16 -9.63 -25.54
CA VAL A 212 -10.42 -10.14 -26.09
C VAL A 212 -11.35 -10.49 -24.93
N ASP A 213 -12.61 -10.11 -25.05
CA ASP A 213 -13.60 -10.35 -24.01
C ASP A 213 -14.11 -11.79 -24.04
N VAL A 214 -14.15 -12.40 -22.85
CA VAL A 214 -14.90 -13.63 -22.58
C VAL A 214 -16.20 -13.24 -21.87
N PRO A 215 -17.39 -13.56 -22.43
CA PRO A 215 -18.67 -13.22 -21.81
C PRO A 215 -18.83 -13.87 -20.44
N GLY A 216 -19.47 -13.16 -19.51
CA GLY A 216 -19.65 -13.61 -18.12
C GLY A 216 -20.25 -15.00 -17.97
N HIS A 217 -21.28 -15.33 -18.77
CA HIS A 217 -21.93 -16.65 -18.71
C HIS A 217 -21.05 -17.83 -19.16
N TYR A 218 -19.89 -17.58 -19.79
CA TYR A 218 -18.91 -18.62 -20.14
C TYR A 218 -17.67 -18.60 -19.22
N ILE A 219 -17.52 -17.62 -18.34
CA ILE A 219 -16.24 -17.37 -17.67
C ILE A 219 -15.83 -18.49 -16.72
N GLN A 220 -16.79 -19.11 -16.04
CA GLN A 220 -16.53 -20.22 -15.14
C GLN A 220 -16.04 -21.46 -15.89
N GLU A 221 -16.73 -21.80 -16.98
CA GLU A 221 -16.34 -22.91 -17.85
C GLU A 221 -14.97 -22.65 -18.48
N PHE A 222 -14.74 -21.42 -18.94
CA PHE A 222 -13.47 -20.96 -19.48
C PHE A 222 -12.33 -21.12 -18.47
N GLY A 223 -12.50 -20.63 -17.25
CA GLY A 223 -11.50 -20.76 -16.18
C GLY A 223 -11.19 -22.21 -15.84
N ARG A 224 -12.23 -23.05 -15.70
CA ARG A 224 -12.10 -24.48 -15.43
C ARG A 224 -11.29 -25.19 -16.53
N GLU A 225 -11.60 -24.90 -17.79
CA GLU A 225 -10.95 -25.54 -18.92
C GLU A 225 -9.50 -25.07 -19.12
N VAL A 226 -9.22 -23.78 -18.86
CA VAL A 226 -7.84 -23.24 -18.80
C VAL A 226 -7.02 -24.02 -17.77
N ILE A 227 -7.53 -24.17 -16.55
CA ILE A 227 -6.82 -24.87 -15.47
C ILE A 227 -6.64 -26.36 -15.79
N ARG A 228 -7.67 -27.02 -16.34
CA ARG A 228 -7.61 -28.42 -16.77
C ARG A 228 -6.51 -28.66 -17.80
N ARG A 229 -6.39 -27.79 -18.80
CA ARG A 229 -5.33 -27.87 -19.83
C ARG A 229 -3.96 -27.48 -19.28
N CYS A 230 -3.87 -26.52 -18.37
CA CYS A 230 -2.62 -26.24 -17.65
C CYS A 230 -2.11 -27.48 -16.90
N ASP A 231 -2.99 -28.26 -16.27
CA ASP A 231 -2.61 -29.48 -15.53
C ASP A 231 -2.08 -30.62 -16.42
N GLN A 232 -2.30 -30.54 -17.74
CA GLN A 232 -1.77 -31.48 -18.73
C GLN A 232 -0.38 -31.08 -19.26
N ASP A 233 0.02 -29.81 -19.10
CA ASP A 233 1.35 -29.35 -19.49
C ASP A 233 2.33 -29.44 -18.30
N ARG A 234 3.52 -30.00 -18.54
CA ARG A 234 4.53 -30.22 -17.51
C ARG A 234 4.90 -28.94 -16.75
N ASP A 235 4.99 -27.81 -17.46
CA ASP A 235 5.51 -26.56 -16.93
C ASP A 235 4.39 -25.66 -16.38
N LEU A 236 3.13 -25.88 -16.80
CA LEU A 236 1.96 -25.09 -16.35
C LEU A 236 1.13 -25.79 -15.27
N LYS A 237 1.42 -27.07 -14.97
CA LYS A 237 0.65 -27.86 -14.01
C LYS A 237 0.57 -27.21 -12.63
N GLY A 238 -0.62 -27.24 -12.04
CA GLY A 238 -0.88 -26.64 -10.74
C GLY A 238 -1.03 -25.12 -10.80
N ALA A 239 -1.21 -24.53 -11.98
CA ALA A 239 -1.50 -23.11 -12.12
C ALA A 239 -2.76 -22.70 -11.36
N PHE A 240 -2.82 -21.47 -10.88
CA PHE A 240 -3.95 -20.93 -10.12
C PHE A 240 -4.10 -19.43 -10.36
N PHE A 241 -5.30 -18.90 -10.14
CA PHE A 241 -5.61 -17.50 -10.29
C PHE A 241 -5.44 -16.74 -8.96
N VAL A 242 -4.95 -15.51 -9.07
CA VAL A 242 -5.06 -14.51 -8.01
C VAL A 242 -5.86 -13.35 -8.55
N HIS A 243 -6.93 -13.03 -7.85
CA HIS A 243 -7.85 -11.95 -8.15
C HIS A 243 -7.54 -10.78 -7.24
N GLU A 244 -7.51 -9.58 -7.80
CA GLU A 244 -7.20 -8.38 -7.04
C GLU A 244 -8.09 -7.23 -7.53
N CYS A 245 -8.95 -6.74 -6.64
CA CYS A 245 -9.69 -5.48 -6.80
C CYS A 245 -8.98 -4.43 -5.96
N ARG A 246 -8.59 -3.30 -6.56
CA ARG A 246 -7.95 -2.17 -5.86
C ARG A 246 -8.62 -0.86 -6.22
N GLY A 247 -8.42 0.15 -5.36
CA GLY A 247 -8.94 1.49 -5.59
C GLY A 247 -10.43 1.57 -5.32
N THR A 248 -10.89 0.88 -4.29
CA THR A 248 -12.28 0.91 -3.82
C THR A 248 -12.50 1.81 -2.62
N LYS A 249 -11.43 2.31 -1.95
CA LYS A 249 -11.47 3.20 -0.77
C LYS A 249 -12.63 4.20 -0.76
N ASP A 250 -12.74 5.06 -1.77
CA ASP A 250 -13.77 6.11 -1.81
C ASP A 250 -15.16 5.61 -2.27
N ALA A 251 -15.21 4.43 -2.87
CA ALA A 251 -16.46 3.84 -3.38
C ALA A 251 -17.18 2.98 -2.33
N THR A 252 -16.51 2.64 -1.23
CA THR A 252 -17.03 1.76 -0.17
C THR A 252 -17.00 2.45 1.19
N VAL A 253 -16.97 3.79 1.23
CA VAL A 253 -17.02 4.55 2.49
C VAL A 253 -18.40 4.42 3.13
N HIS A 254 -18.43 4.02 4.40
CA HIS A 254 -19.67 3.79 5.14
C HIS A 254 -19.49 3.98 6.65
N ASN A 255 -20.60 3.93 7.40
CA ASN A 255 -20.54 3.93 8.85
C ASN A 255 -20.24 2.51 9.36
N GLY A 256 -19.11 2.34 10.04
CA GLY A 256 -18.68 1.04 10.54
C GLY A 256 -19.48 0.49 11.74
N THR A 257 -20.27 1.33 12.42
CA THR A 257 -21.10 0.92 13.56
C THR A 257 -22.45 0.33 13.14
N PHE A 258 -22.93 0.64 11.94
CA PHE A 258 -24.17 0.09 11.41
C PHE A 258 -23.91 -1.18 10.61
N GLU A 259 -24.60 -2.27 10.96
CA GLU A 259 -24.48 -3.56 10.26
C GLU A 259 -24.92 -3.49 8.80
N PHE A 260 -26.08 -2.87 8.55
CA PHE A 260 -26.63 -2.69 7.22
C PHE A 260 -25.64 -2.01 6.25
N ASP A 261 -25.04 -0.89 6.67
CA ASP A 261 -24.07 -0.13 5.89
C ASP A 261 -22.82 -0.96 5.53
N ARG A 262 -22.36 -1.82 6.45
CA ARG A 262 -21.22 -2.72 6.24
C ARG A 262 -21.55 -3.83 5.24
N GLU A 263 -22.77 -4.35 5.29
CA GLU A 263 -23.25 -5.39 4.37
C GLU A 263 -23.48 -4.83 2.96
N GLU A 264 -24.16 -3.69 2.85
CA GLU A 264 -24.42 -3.02 1.57
C GLU A 264 -23.10 -2.69 0.85
N SER A 265 -22.15 -2.08 1.56
CA SER A 265 -20.84 -1.75 1.00
C SER A 265 -20.03 -2.98 0.59
N LEU A 266 -20.23 -4.11 1.28
CA LEU A 266 -19.57 -5.37 0.94
C LEU A 266 -20.20 -5.98 -0.32
N ASN A 267 -21.52 -5.92 -0.44
CA ASN A 267 -22.24 -6.35 -1.63
C ASN A 267 -21.81 -5.52 -2.85
N ASP A 268 -21.61 -4.21 -2.67
CA ASP A 268 -21.09 -3.33 -3.73
C ASP A 268 -19.66 -3.70 -4.15
N LEU A 269 -18.79 -4.02 -3.18
CA LEU A 269 -17.44 -4.52 -3.46
C LEU A 269 -17.46 -5.85 -4.24
N LEU A 270 -18.44 -6.72 -3.94
CA LEU A 270 -18.57 -8.06 -4.51
C LEU A 270 -19.50 -8.14 -5.72
N ARG A 271 -20.07 -7.02 -6.19
CA ARG A 271 -21.13 -6.99 -7.22
C ARG A 271 -20.81 -7.72 -8.53
N ASP A 272 -19.52 -7.74 -8.91
CA ASP A 272 -19.04 -8.35 -10.16
C ASP A 272 -18.61 -9.82 -9.99
N TYR A 273 -18.70 -10.34 -8.76
CA TYR A 273 -18.27 -11.66 -8.35
C TYR A 273 -19.45 -12.60 -8.14
N ASP A 274 -19.25 -13.86 -8.47
CA ASP A 274 -20.18 -14.93 -8.13
C ASP A 274 -19.85 -15.44 -6.72
N THR A 275 -20.48 -14.85 -5.71
CA THR A 275 -20.22 -15.13 -4.30
C THR A 275 -20.61 -16.54 -3.89
N GLU A 276 -21.54 -17.20 -4.58
CA GLU A 276 -21.90 -18.60 -4.33
C GLU A 276 -20.77 -19.56 -4.70
N ASN A 277 -19.99 -19.19 -5.74
CA ASN A 277 -18.85 -19.96 -6.21
C ASN A 277 -17.49 -19.47 -5.68
N MET A 278 -17.51 -18.50 -4.75
CA MET A 278 -16.33 -18.06 -4.03
C MET A 278 -16.10 -18.89 -2.76
N GLU A 279 -14.92 -19.50 -2.64
CA GLU A 279 -14.45 -20.04 -1.36
C GLU A 279 -14.01 -18.89 -0.45
N LEU A 280 -14.94 -18.16 0.19
CA LEU A 280 -14.67 -16.94 0.97
C LEU A 280 -13.53 -17.08 2.01
N GLY A 281 -13.26 -18.30 2.49
CA GLY A 281 -12.11 -18.58 3.36
C GLY A 281 -10.76 -18.28 2.71
N GLU A 282 -10.65 -18.36 1.39
CA GLU A 282 -9.43 -18.07 0.60
C GLU A 282 -9.41 -16.64 0.02
N TRP A 283 -10.37 -15.81 0.44
CA TRP A 283 -10.45 -14.40 0.10
C TRP A 283 -10.15 -13.52 1.30
N TYR A 284 -9.58 -12.36 1.01
CA TYR A 284 -9.16 -11.37 1.98
C TYR A 284 -9.64 -9.99 1.56
N VAL A 285 -10.07 -9.21 2.54
CA VAL A 285 -10.49 -7.82 2.36
C VAL A 285 -9.59 -6.95 3.23
N ASP A 286 -9.10 -5.85 2.66
CA ASP A 286 -8.50 -4.78 3.45
C ASP A 286 -9.62 -3.90 3.98
N VAL A 287 -9.83 -3.95 5.30
CA VAL A 287 -10.79 -3.13 6.03
C VAL A 287 -10.03 -2.00 6.69
N ALA A 288 -10.50 -0.77 6.56
CA ALA A 288 -9.87 0.37 7.19
C ALA A 288 -10.82 1.24 8.00
N LEU A 289 -10.30 1.83 9.06
CA LEU A 289 -10.85 2.98 9.76
C LEU A 289 -9.97 4.19 9.53
N GLU A 290 -10.59 5.34 9.28
CA GLU A 290 -9.92 6.62 9.12
C GLU A 290 -10.56 7.65 10.05
N VAL A 291 -9.72 8.34 10.83
CA VAL A 291 -10.14 9.42 11.73
C VAL A 291 -9.70 10.73 11.11
N HIS A 292 -10.64 11.67 10.99
CA HIS A 292 -10.43 12.99 10.41
C HIS A 292 -10.88 14.06 11.39
N CYS A 293 -10.03 15.08 11.60
CA CYS A 293 -10.34 16.27 12.38
C CYS A 293 -10.06 17.50 11.51
N PRO A 294 -11.05 18.35 11.19
CA PRO A 294 -10.85 19.53 10.36
C PRO A 294 -9.81 20.50 10.91
N GLY A 295 -8.99 21.10 10.03
CA GLY A 295 -7.95 22.07 10.38
C GLY A 295 -6.70 21.45 11.02
N HIS A 296 -6.60 20.12 11.02
CA HIS A 296 -5.57 19.40 11.73
C HIS A 296 -4.91 18.29 10.90
N VAL A 297 -3.65 18.04 11.22
CA VAL A 297 -2.94 16.82 10.84
C VAL A 297 -2.85 15.91 12.06
N LEU A 298 -3.53 14.77 11.99
CA LEU A 298 -3.51 13.74 13.02
C LEU A 298 -2.31 12.80 12.86
N GLN A 299 -1.70 12.42 13.97
CA GLN A 299 -0.55 11.51 14.02
C GLN A 299 -0.74 10.42 15.07
N TRP A 300 -0.23 9.23 14.79
CA TRP A 300 -0.19 8.12 15.74
C TRP A 300 0.99 8.27 16.71
N LEU A 301 0.73 8.03 17.99
CA LEU A 301 1.77 8.01 19.02
C LEU A 301 2.51 6.66 19.04
N GLU A 302 3.85 6.68 19.01
CA GLU A 302 4.68 5.46 19.03
C GLU A 302 4.45 4.65 20.33
N ASP A 303 4.32 5.32 21.47
CA ASP A 303 4.06 4.67 22.77
C ASP A 303 2.65 4.06 22.88
N GLY A 304 1.73 4.45 22.00
CA GLY A 304 0.38 3.89 21.88
C GLY A 304 0.29 2.58 21.10
N HIS A 305 1.35 2.15 20.39
CA HIS A 305 1.30 0.99 19.48
C HIS A 305 0.80 -0.30 20.13
N ARG A 306 1.11 -0.50 21.42
CA ARG A 306 0.62 -1.67 22.17
C ARG A 306 -0.92 -1.64 22.29
N ASN A 307 -1.51 -0.49 22.62
CA ASN A 307 -2.95 -0.34 22.74
C ASN A 307 -3.61 -0.50 21.37
N VAL A 308 -3.00 0.04 20.32
CA VAL A 308 -3.47 -0.16 18.94
C VAL A 308 -3.51 -1.66 18.60
N LEU A 309 -2.49 -2.44 18.95
CA LEU A 309 -2.52 -3.89 18.76
C LEU A 309 -3.64 -4.58 19.57
N GLU A 310 -3.94 -4.14 20.79
CA GLU A 310 -5.07 -4.69 21.56
C GLU A 310 -6.40 -4.44 20.85
N GLU A 311 -6.57 -3.25 20.28
CA GLU A 311 -7.77 -2.86 19.54
C GLU A 311 -7.92 -3.63 18.22
N LEU A 312 -6.83 -3.84 17.48
CA LEU A 312 -6.86 -4.59 16.21
C LEU A 312 -7.09 -6.10 16.41
N PHE A 313 -6.67 -6.66 17.55
CA PHE A 313 -6.66 -8.10 17.80
C PHE A 313 -7.42 -8.47 19.10
N PRO A 314 -8.73 -8.20 19.18
CA PRO A 314 -9.50 -8.34 20.42
C PRO A 314 -9.61 -9.79 20.92
N ASN A 315 -9.43 -10.78 20.05
CA ASN A 315 -9.44 -12.20 20.45
C ASN A 315 -8.05 -12.73 20.83
N SER A 316 -7.01 -11.90 20.76
CA SER A 316 -5.65 -12.27 21.16
C SER A 316 -5.44 -12.04 22.65
N SER A 317 -4.69 -12.94 23.30
CA SER A 317 -4.35 -12.78 24.72
C SER A 317 -3.34 -11.66 24.94
N VAL A 318 -3.33 -11.06 26.14
CA VAL A 318 -2.34 -10.03 26.54
C VAL A 318 -0.90 -10.46 26.24
N ALA A 319 -0.53 -11.71 26.57
CA ALA A 319 0.80 -12.24 26.29
C ALA A 319 1.10 -12.34 24.78
N ARG A 320 0.08 -12.56 23.95
CA ARG A 320 0.21 -12.57 22.49
C ARG A 320 0.42 -11.15 21.97
N ILE A 321 -0.34 -10.18 22.45
CA ILE A 321 -0.16 -8.76 22.12
C ILE A 321 1.26 -8.30 22.47
N ASP A 322 1.74 -8.61 23.67
CA ASP A 322 3.11 -8.27 24.09
C ASP A 322 4.16 -8.93 23.19
N GLN A 323 3.89 -10.15 22.72
CA GLN A 323 4.74 -10.83 21.74
C GLN A 323 4.72 -10.11 20.38
N MET A 324 3.56 -9.65 19.92
CA MET A 324 3.42 -8.91 18.67
C MET A 324 4.18 -7.58 18.75
N ALA A 325 4.01 -6.82 19.83
CA ALA A 325 4.67 -5.53 20.06
C ALA A 325 6.20 -5.61 20.04
N ARG A 326 6.77 -6.75 20.45
CA ARG A 326 8.23 -6.99 20.47
C ARG A 326 8.73 -7.78 19.25
N SER A 327 7.83 -8.15 18.34
CA SER A 327 8.17 -8.99 17.20
C SER A 327 8.91 -8.20 16.14
N ARG A 328 9.90 -8.83 15.50
CA ARG A 328 10.54 -8.29 14.29
C ARG A 328 9.59 -8.20 13.08
N ALA A 329 8.43 -8.84 13.18
CA ALA A 329 7.39 -8.73 12.17
C ALA A 329 6.67 -7.38 12.20
N LEU A 330 6.70 -6.68 13.35
CA LEU A 330 6.24 -5.31 13.48
C LEU A 330 7.37 -4.38 13.05
N GLN A 331 7.10 -3.56 12.05
CA GLN A 331 8.01 -2.56 11.53
C GLN A 331 7.42 -1.19 11.83
N VAL A 332 8.14 -0.41 12.64
CA VAL A 332 7.76 0.96 13.00
C VAL A 332 8.13 1.89 11.85
N ASP A 333 7.16 2.69 11.43
CA ASP A 333 7.29 3.67 10.35
C ASP A 333 7.28 5.08 10.98
N GLN A 334 8.47 5.57 11.37
CA GLN A 334 8.62 6.89 12.00
C GLN A 334 8.31 8.04 11.04
N VAL A 335 7.70 9.09 11.56
CA VAL A 335 7.26 10.26 10.78
C VAL A 335 8.26 11.39 10.94
N ALA A 336 8.75 11.95 9.83
CA ALA A 336 9.60 13.16 9.79
C ALA A 336 10.80 13.19 10.78
N GLN A 337 11.34 12.02 11.15
CA GLN A 337 12.37 11.86 12.21
C GLN A 337 11.91 12.27 13.63
N LEU A 338 10.62 12.52 13.82
CA LEU A 338 9.99 12.72 15.11
C LEU A 338 9.69 11.35 15.72
N THR A 339 10.56 10.90 16.61
CA THR A 339 10.50 9.55 17.21
C THR A 339 9.31 9.33 18.13
N ASP A 340 8.58 10.38 18.51
CA ASP A 340 7.34 10.22 19.27
C ASP A 340 6.15 9.81 18.38
N LEU A 341 6.29 9.99 17.06
CA LEU A 341 5.22 9.82 16.08
C LEU A 341 5.59 8.70 15.12
N ALA A 342 4.75 7.66 15.11
CA ALA A 342 4.99 6.55 14.22
C ALA A 342 3.71 5.81 13.89
N GLY A 343 3.60 5.41 12.62
CA GLY A 343 2.77 4.28 12.25
C GLY A 343 3.50 2.96 12.46
N PHE A 344 2.87 1.85 12.08
CA PHE A 344 3.55 0.58 11.94
C PHE A 344 2.88 -0.30 10.89
N ARG A 345 3.62 -1.29 10.42
CA ARG A 345 3.07 -2.40 9.63
C ARG A 345 3.48 -3.74 10.22
N MET A 346 2.61 -4.73 10.11
CA MET A 346 2.85 -6.03 10.70
C MET A 346 2.29 -7.16 9.84
N GLU A 347 3.16 -8.06 9.38
CA GLU A 347 2.75 -9.37 8.85
C GLU A 347 2.52 -10.34 10.01
N CYS A 348 1.30 -10.85 10.16
CA CYS A 348 0.90 -11.64 11.32
C CYS A 348 0.10 -12.92 11.01
N PRO A 349 0.43 -13.71 9.95
CA PRO A 349 -0.40 -14.85 9.52
C PRO A 349 -0.60 -15.94 10.58
N THR A 350 0.33 -16.07 11.53
CA THR A 350 0.21 -17.01 12.65
C THR A 350 -0.31 -16.34 13.93
N MET A 351 0.13 -15.10 14.20
CA MET A 351 -0.20 -14.42 15.46
C MET A 351 -1.62 -13.83 15.44
N GLY A 352 -2.09 -13.33 14.29
CA GLY A 352 -3.43 -12.80 14.09
C GLY A 352 -4.48 -13.86 13.74
N ARG A 353 -4.18 -15.15 13.94
CA ARG A 353 -5.07 -16.26 13.56
C ARG A 353 -6.42 -16.19 14.28
N ALA A 354 -6.43 -15.82 15.56
CA ALA A 354 -7.67 -15.73 16.34
C ALA A 354 -8.66 -14.73 15.74
N ASP A 355 -8.12 -13.64 15.18
CA ASP A 355 -8.89 -12.54 14.57
C ASP A 355 -9.05 -12.70 13.05
N SER A 356 -8.46 -13.74 12.46
CA SER A 356 -8.37 -13.95 11.00
C SER A 356 -7.67 -12.81 10.24
N ILE A 357 -6.80 -12.07 10.92
CA ILE A 357 -6.00 -10.97 10.37
C ILE A 357 -4.61 -11.50 10.00
N ILE A 358 -4.17 -11.23 8.78
CA ILE A 358 -2.85 -11.66 8.28
C ILE A 358 -1.85 -10.51 8.10
N TYR A 359 -2.36 -9.28 8.02
CA TYR A 359 -1.58 -8.07 7.87
C TYR A 359 -2.32 -6.90 8.53
N ALA A 360 -1.58 -6.00 9.16
CA ALA A 360 -2.10 -4.75 9.71
C ALA A 360 -1.17 -3.61 9.30
N GLN A 361 -1.73 -2.45 8.99
CA GLN A 361 -1.00 -1.23 8.69
C GLN A 361 -1.68 -0.02 9.34
N ILE A 362 -0.90 0.70 10.14
CA ILE A 362 -1.28 1.89 10.87
C ILE A 362 -0.42 3.01 10.33
N TYR A 363 -1.04 4.05 9.78
CA TYR A 363 -0.34 5.12 9.08
C TYR A 363 -1.14 6.41 9.04
N THR A 364 -0.53 7.46 8.52
CA THR A 364 -1.14 8.78 8.30
C THR A 364 -1.30 9.10 6.82
N THR A 365 -2.27 9.95 6.49
CA THR A 365 -2.57 10.34 5.10
C THR A 365 -1.87 11.62 4.65
N ASP A 366 -1.08 12.26 5.51
CA ASP A 366 -0.18 13.38 5.19
C ASP A 366 0.90 13.03 4.14
N LYS A 367 1.09 11.74 3.83
CA LYS A 367 1.86 11.32 2.65
C LYS A 367 1.19 11.65 1.31
N SER A 368 -0.12 11.91 1.27
CA SER A 368 -0.89 12.01 0.03
C SER A 368 -0.43 13.15 -0.90
N PRO A 369 -0.14 14.38 -0.42
CA PRO A 369 0.32 15.48 -1.28
C PRO A 369 1.66 15.21 -1.99
N THR A 370 2.47 14.30 -1.44
CA THR A 370 3.78 13.93 -1.99
C THR A 370 3.81 12.52 -2.59
N TYR A 371 2.66 11.83 -2.62
CA TYR A 371 2.56 10.50 -3.19
C TYR A 371 2.69 10.58 -4.72
N GLN A 372 3.60 9.77 -5.29
CA GLN A 372 3.80 9.69 -6.74
C GLN A 372 3.98 8.25 -7.20
N LEU A 373 3.23 7.85 -8.23
CA LEU A 373 3.30 6.52 -8.84
C LEU A 373 4.56 6.31 -9.68
N HIS A 374 5.13 7.39 -10.20
CA HIS A 374 6.31 7.37 -11.04
C HIS A 374 7.44 8.16 -10.41
N ARG A 375 8.68 7.88 -10.83
CA ARG A 375 9.85 8.62 -10.36
C ARG A 375 9.73 10.09 -10.78
N GLY A 376 9.62 10.96 -9.79
CA GLY A 376 9.55 12.41 -9.96
C GLY A 376 10.17 13.15 -8.77
N ALA A 377 9.70 14.37 -8.53
CA ALA A 377 10.25 15.26 -7.51
C ALA A 377 10.23 14.63 -6.11
N PHE A 378 9.20 13.87 -5.77
CA PHE A 378 9.00 13.28 -4.44
C PHE A 378 9.66 11.91 -4.27
N SER A 379 10.60 11.52 -5.14
CA SER A 379 11.23 10.21 -5.05
C SER A 379 12.29 10.24 -3.96
N ALA A 380 12.53 9.11 -3.29
CA ALA A 380 13.66 8.96 -2.40
C ALA A 380 14.95 9.42 -3.11
N LYS A 381 15.71 10.31 -2.43
CA LYS A 381 16.98 10.86 -2.93
C LYS A 381 18.12 10.07 -2.32
N SER A 382 19.19 9.92 -3.09
CA SER A 382 20.40 9.21 -2.70
C SER A 382 21.60 10.16 -2.62
N ALA A 383 22.67 9.73 -1.96
CA ALA A 383 23.92 10.50 -1.92
C ALA A 383 24.47 10.83 -3.33
N ARG A 384 24.16 10.00 -4.35
CA ARG A 384 24.56 10.25 -5.74
C ARG A 384 23.86 11.45 -6.37
N ASP A 385 22.71 11.87 -5.83
CA ASP A 385 21.97 13.02 -6.34
C ASP A 385 22.60 14.35 -5.90
N LEU A 386 23.54 14.30 -4.94
CA LEU A 386 24.40 15.42 -4.55
C LEU A 386 25.57 15.66 -5.51
N TYR A 387 25.80 14.78 -6.49
CA TYR A 387 26.90 14.95 -7.44
C TYR A 387 26.65 16.14 -8.37
N PRO A 388 27.70 16.85 -8.83
CA PRO A 388 27.57 18.07 -9.63
C PRO A 388 26.63 17.93 -10.84
N ALA A 389 26.63 16.78 -11.53
CA ALA A 389 25.78 16.55 -12.69
C ALA A 389 24.27 16.46 -12.38
N LYS A 390 23.90 16.31 -11.11
CA LYS A 390 22.51 16.10 -10.66
C LYS A 390 22.02 17.15 -9.66
N ILE A 391 22.92 17.97 -9.12
CA ILE A 391 22.61 18.91 -8.05
C ILE A 391 21.52 19.91 -8.45
N ASP A 392 21.51 20.39 -9.70
CA ASP A 392 20.48 21.30 -10.19
C ASP A 392 19.10 20.63 -10.26
N ARG A 393 19.06 19.35 -10.63
CA ARG A 393 17.83 18.58 -10.64
C ARG A 393 17.34 18.34 -9.22
N LEU A 394 18.24 18.02 -8.29
CA LEU A 394 17.92 17.86 -6.88
C LEU A 394 17.35 19.16 -6.31
N ARG A 395 17.97 20.31 -6.63
CA ARG A 395 17.49 21.64 -6.23
C ARG A 395 16.08 21.89 -6.75
N ALA A 396 15.82 21.63 -8.04
CA ALA A 396 14.49 21.77 -8.62
C ALA A 396 13.44 20.86 -7.96
N ASP A 397 13.81 19.61 -7.66
CA ASP A 397 12.92 18.68 -6.95
C ASP A 397 12.59 19.18 -5.53
N TYR A 398 13.56 19.73 -4.78
CA TYR A 398 13.31 20.30 -3.44
C TYR A 398 12.56 21.62 -3.47
N THR A 399 12.79 22.49 -4.47
CA THR A 399 11.94 23.66 -4.70
C THR A 399 10.49 23.21 -4.90
N LYS A 400 10.28 22.15 -5.68
CA LYS A 400 8.94 21.62 -5.90
C LYS A 400 8.31 21.05 -4.62
N LEU A 401 9.09 20.37 -3.79
CA LEU A 401 8.65 19.88 -2.49
C LEU A 401 8.23 21.03 -1.58
N GLY A 402 9.06 22.07 -1.46
CA GLY A 402 8.76 23.26 -0.66
C GLY A 402 7.52 24.01 -1.15
N GLU A 403 7.32 24.12 -2.47
CA GLU A 403 6.07 24.67 -3.03
C GLU A 403 4.84 23.88 -2.61
N VAL A 404 4.92 22.54 -2.59
CA VAL A 404 3.78 21.69 -2.21
C VAL A 404 3.48 21.82 -0.73
N PHE A 405 4.50 21.74 0.14
CA PHE A 405 4.30 21.93 1.57
C PHE A 405 3.80 23.33 1.91
N GLY A 406 4.30 24.37 1.24
CA GLY A 406 3.76 25.72 1.38
C GLY A 406 2.27 25.79 1.02
N LYS A 407 1.83 25.11 -0.03
CA LYS A 407 0.39 25.05 -0.36
C LYS A 407 -0.40 24.30 0.71
N CYS A 408 0.13 23.19 1.21
CA CYS A 408 -0.50 22.41 2.27
C CYS A 408 -0.61 23.19 3.58
N SER A 409 0.31 24.12 3.89
CA SER A 409 0.20 24.98 5.08
C SER A 409 -0.78 26.16 4.91
N GLY A 410 -1.41 26.29 3.74
CA GLY A 410 -2.31 27.41 3.42
C GLY A 410 -1.61 28.68 2.94
N TYR A 411 -0.30 28.62 2.62
CA TYR A 411 0.42 29.77 2.08
C TYR A 411 -0.12 30.18 0.71
N GLY A 412 -0.38 31.47 0.49
CA GLY A 412 -0.73 32.02 -0.83
C GLY A 412 -2.19 31.80 -1.26
N GLU A 413 -3.14 32.02 -0.34
CA GLU A 413 -4.60 31.87 -0.56
C GLU A 413 -5.06 30.42 -0.79
N HIS A 414 -4.28 29.45 -0.31
CA HIS A 414 -4.67 28.04 -0.32
C HIS A 414 -5.35 27.67 0.99
N GLU A 415 -6.32 26.76 0.92
CA GLU A 415 -6.83 26.09 2.11
C GLU A 415 -5.76 25.12 2.61
N ALA A 416 -5.50 25.15 3.92
CA ALA A 416 -4.54 24.24 4.51
C ALA A 416 -5.07 22.79 4.44
N GLN A 417 -4.14 21.85 4.31
CA GLN A 417 -4.44 20.47 3.99
C GLN A 417 -4.50 19.62 5.26
N ASP A 418 -5.66 19.07 5.59
CA ASP A 418 -5.77 18.12 6.69
C ASP A 418 -4.96 16.83 6.42
N GLY A 419 -4.64 16.14 7.52
CA GLY A 419 -4.05 14.80 7.52
C GLY A 419 -4.76 13.89 8.52
N ASN A 420 -5.04 12.66 8.09
CA ASN A 420 -5.83 11.69 8.84
C ASN A 420 -4.94 10.59 9.42
N VAL A 421 -5.34 10.02 10.55
CA VAL A 421 -4.82 8.73 10.99
C VAL A 421 -5.68 7.60 10.43
N ARG A 422 -5.03 6.54 9.98
CA ARG A 422 -5.70 5.38 9.36
C ARG A 422 -5.17 4.08 9.93
N ALA A 423 -6.09 3.18 10.22
CA ALA A 423 -5.81 1.80 10.62
C ALA A 423 -6.43 0.85 9.59
N GLU A 424 -5.63 -0.05 9.05
CA GLU A 424 -6.03 -0.98 7.99
C GLU A 424 -5.63 -2.40 8.36
N VAL A 425 -6.54 -3.35 8.22
CA VAL A 425 -6.28 -4.77 8.46
C VAL A 425 -6.72 -5.61 7.28
N ARG A 426 -5.87 -6.58 6.91
CA ARG A 426 -6.22 -7.62 5.94
C ARG A 426 -6.82 -8.81 6.66
N VAL A 427 -8.13 -8.95 6.54
CA VAL A 427 -8.91 -9.99 7.20
C VAL A 427 -9.47 -10.98 6.17
N ARG A 428 -9.70 -12.24 6.57
CA ARG A 428 -10.48 -13.17 5.73
C ARG A 428 -11.88 -12.62 5.47
N ALA A 429 -12.37 -12.80 4.24
CA ALA A 429 -13.69 -12.31 3.84
C ALA A 429 -14.83 -12.84 4.72
N THR A 430 -14.68 -14.05 5.30
CA THR A 430 -15.65 -14.63 6.25
C THR A 430 -15.78 -13.86 7.57
N ARG A 431 -14.89 -12.92 7.87
CA ARG A 431 -14.85 -12.16 9.12
C ARG A 431 -14.90 -10.64 8.89
N VAL A 432 -15.11 -10.22 7.65
CA VAL A 432 -15.00 -8.81 7.24
C VAL A 432 -16.01 -7.90 7.95
N LEU A 433 -17.20 -8.40 8.25
CA LEU A 433 -18.24 -7.64 8.96
C LEU A 433 -17.92 -7.48 10.46
N GLU A 434 -17.07 -8.34 11.02
CA GLU A 434 -16.85 -8.45 12.47
C GLU A 434 -15.65 -7.64 12.97
N VAL A 435 -14.88 -7.02 12.09
CA VAL A 435 -13.64 -6.30 12.45
C VAL A 435 -13.74 -4.80 12.19
N LEU A 436 -13.02 -4.02 13.02
CA LEU A 436 -12.84 -2.58 12.89
C LEU A 436 -14.15 -1.82 12.68
N HIS A 437 -15.02 -1.81 13.69
CA HIS A 437 -16.32 -1.10 13.61
C HIS A 437 -16.15 0.40 13.84
N THR A 438 -15.40 0.77 14.87
CA THR A 438 -15.07 2.15 15.24
C THR A 438 -13.87 2.14 16.19
N PHE A 439 -13.40 3.32 16.57
CA PHE A 439 -12.57 3.51 17.76
C PHE A 439 -13.40 4.21 18.84
N GLU A 440 -13.20 3.81 20.08
CA GLU A 440 -13.76 4.51 21.25
C GLU A 440 -12.99 5.82 21.49
N ASP A 441 -13.66 6.80 22.08
CA ASP A 441 -13.06 8.12 22.35
C ASP A 441 -11.80 8.01 23.20
N ASP A 442 -11.85 7.24 24.30
CA ASP A 442 -10.69 7.03 25.18
C ASP A 442 -9.49 6.43 24.43
N PHE A 443 -9.74 5.61 23.41
CA PHE A 443 -8.69 5.08 22.55
C PHE A 443 -8.06 6.17 21.69
N ILE A 444 -8.86 7.04 21.06
CA ILE A 444 -8.33 8.17 20.28
C ILE A 444 -7.56 9.13 21.18
N GLN A 445 -8.13 9.50 22.33
CA GLN A 445 -7.51 10.41 23.31
C GLN A 445 -6.14 9.92 23.79
N SER A 446 -5.93 8.61 23.84
CA SER A 446 -4.70 8.01 24.37
C SER A 446 -3.64 7.70 23.31
N ASN A 447 -4.00 7.61 22.02
CA ASN A 447 -3.13 7.06 20.98
C ASN A 447 -2.91 7.99 19.78
N VAL A 448 -3.66 9.09 19.69
CA VAL A 448 -3.62 10.05 18.58
C VAL A 448 -3.28 11.44 19.13
N ILE A 449 -2.55 12.21 18.34
CA ILE A 449 -2.28 13.62 18.61
C ILE A 449 -2.64 14.47 17.39
N ALA A 450 -3.14 15.67 17.62
CA ALA A 450 -3.55 16.61 16.59
C ALA A 450 -2.61 17.82 16.56
N TYR A 451 -2.18 18.18 15.36
CA TYR A 451 -1.41 19.40 15.08
C TYR A 451 -2.24 20.32 14.21
N ASP A 452 -2.20 21.64 14.45
CA ASP A 452 -2.70 22.61 13.48
C ASP A 452 -2.01 22.35 12.13
N ASP A 453 -2.78 22.25 11.06
CA ASP A 453 -2.29 21.94 9.72
C ASP A 453 -1.16 22.90 9.27
N SER A 454 -1.31 24.20 9.51
CA SER A 454 -0.33 25.25 9.19
C SER A 454 0.98 25.15 9.97
N THR A 455 0.98 24.47 11.11
CA THR A 455 2.20 24.22 11.91
C THR A 455 2.90 22.95 11.46
N TRP A 456 2.13 21.93 11.05
CA TRP A 456 2.66 20.64 10.59
C TRP A 456 3.40 20.77 9.24
N TRP A 457 2.79 21.49 8.29
CA TRP A 457 3.32 21.68 6.93
C TRP A 457 4.35 22.81 6.84
#